data_AF-A0A9D3XZ28-F1
#
_entry.id   AF-A0A9D3XZ28-F1
#
_cell.length_a   1.000
_cell.length_b   1.000
_cell.length_c   1.000
_cell.angle_alpha   90.00
_cell.angle_beta   90.00
_cell.angle_gamma   90.00
#
_symmetry.space_group_name_H-M   'P 1'
#
loop_
_entity.id
_entity.type
_entity.pdbx_description
1 polymer ?
#
loop_
_entity_poly.entity_id
_entity_poly.type
_entity_poly.pdbx_seq_one_letter_code
_entity_poly.pdbx_strand_id
1 'polypeptide(L)'
;MLDNILASKLYRPGSVAYVSRSGGMSNELNNIIALNTDGVFEVKMIVMLGEVGGVEEYKLIKAMGDGRVNKPVVAWCIGTCAKMFTSEVQFGHAGACANADTETAEVKNKALTDAGAYVPRSFDELGHLIKEVYEKLVNDGTIVPRPEEAPPTVPMDYAWARANRVAASVTGIGHSLRQSVNIRPYGDTRQPVFARWHWSMPDHLASVIRSLSGDNTGHDMTGTSPGTLITDLRLCIDRHLTSRSGHDMTGRS
;
A
#
# COMPACT_ATOMS: atom_id res chain seq x y z
N MET A 1 -3.41 -4.66 4.90
CA MET A 1 -2.24 -4.79 3.97
C MET A 1 -1.37 -5.95 4.41
N LEU A 2 -1.02 -6.04 5.70
CA LEU A 2 -0.34 -7.21 6.26
C LEU A 2 -1.14 -8.51 6.11
N ASP A 3 -2.48 -8.43 6.11
CA ASP A 3 -3.37 -9.59 6.01
C ASP A 3 -3.10 -10.43 4.76
N ASN A 4 -2.79 -9.79 3.62
CA ASN A 4 -2.49 -10.47 2.36
C ASN A 4 -1.13 -11.18 2.39
N ILE A 5 -0.14 -10.61 3.09
CA ILE A 5 1.17 -11.22 3.30
C ILE A 5 1.02 -12.50 4.14
N LEU A 6 0.20 -12.43 5.19
CA LEU A 6 -0.09 -13.57 6.06
C LEU A 6 -0.90 -14.65 5.33
N ALA A 7 -1.98 -14.27 4.66
CA ALA A 7 -2.84 -15.18 3.90
C ALA A 7 -2.08 -15.88 2.76
N SER A 8 -1.19 -15.16 2.08
CA SER A 8 -0.36 -15.70 1.00
C SER A 8 0.94 -16.34 1.49
N LYS A 9 1.12 -16.54 2.80
CA LYS A 9 2.29 -17.21 3.41
C LYS A 9 3.65 -16.60 3.02
N LEU A 10 3.69 -15.31 2.67
CA LEU A 10 4.90 -14.62 2.19
C LEU A 10 5.93 -14.32 3.29
N TYR A 11 5.62 -14.68 4.54
CA TYR A 11 6.51 -14.54 5.68
C TYR A 11 7.56 -15.65 5.77
N ARG A 12 7.50 -16.66 4.89
CA ARG A 12 8.48 -17.75 4.80
C ARG A 12 8.73 -18.15 3.34
N PRO A 13 9.88 -18.77 3.04
CA PRO A 13 10.14 -19.32 1.72
C PRO A 13 9.35 -20.62 1.47
N GLY A 14 8.78 -20.77 0.27
CA GLY A 14 8.27 -22.04 -0.25
C GLY A 14 9.06 -22.52 -1.47
N SER A 15 8.52 -23.45 -2.26
CA SER A 15 9.24 -24.15 -3.33
C SER A 15 8.96 -23.61 -4.74
N VAL A 16 8.02 -22.68 -4.91
CA VAL A 16 7.61 -22.17 -6.22
C VAL A 16 8.29 -20.84 -6.52
N ALA A 17 8.67 -20.60 -7.78
CA ALA A 17 8.99 -19.26 -8.25
C ALA A 17 7.96 -18.82 -9.28
N TYR A 18 7.66 -17.54 -9.37
CA TYR A 18 6.81 -17.04 -10.44
C TYR A 18 7.34 -15.77 -11.08
N VAL A 19 6.93 -15.55 -12.32
CA VAL A 19 7.17 -14.32 -13.07
C VAL A 19 5.87 -13.89 -13.75
N SER A 20 5.55 -12.61 -13.68
CA SER A 20 4.33 -12.04 -14.26
C SER A 20 4.63 -10.66 -14.85
N ARG A 21 3.97 -10.34 -15.97
CA ARG A 21 3.95 -8.98 -16.54
C ARG A 21 3.07 -8.03 -15.73
N SER A 22 1.95 -8.53 -15.21
CA SER A 22 0.96 -7.72 -14.49
C SER A 22 1.21 -7.73 -12.99
N GLY A 23 1.42 -6.54 -12.42
CA GLY A 23 1.61 -6.35 -10.98
C GLY A 23 0.36 -6.73 -10.16
N GLY A 24 -0.84 -6.47 -10.69
CA GLY A 24 -2.09 -6.91 -10.05
C GLY A 24 -2.22 -8.43 -10.03
N MET A 25 -1.91 -9.08 -11.15
CA MET A 25 -1.92 -10.54 -11.23
C MET A 25 -0.80 -11.19 -10.42
N SER A 26 0.32 -10.50 -10.16
CA SER A 26 1.35 -10.99 -9.25
C SER A 26 0.81 -11.21 -7.84
N ASN A 27 -0.11 -10.37 -7.37
CA ASN A 27 -0.74 -10.58 -6.07
C ASN A 27 -1.69 -11.78 -6.08
N GLU A 28 -2.43 -11.96 -7.18
CA GLU A 28 -3.30 -13.13 -7.34
C GLU A 28 -2.49 -14.42 -7.42
N LEU A 29 -1.34 -14.42 -8.10
CA LEU A 29 -0.43 -15.57 -8.14
C LEU A 29 0.08 -15.93 -6.74
N ASN A 30 0.41 -14.95 -5.90
CA ASN A 30 0.78 -15.23 -4.50
C ASN A 30 -0.33 -16.00 -3.77
N ASN A 31 -1.58 -15.57 -3.93
CA ASN A 31 -2.72 -16.24 -3.33
C ASN A 31 -2.93 -17.66 -3.91
N ILE A 32 -2.95 -17.81 -5.23
CA ILE A 32 -3.11 -19.10 -5.91
C ILE A 32 -2.01 -20.08 -5.49
N ILE A 33 -0.75 -19.64 -5.48
CA ILE A 33 0.39 -20.48 -5.11
C ILE A 33 0.30 -20.86 -3.63
N ALA A 34 -0.05 -19.94 -2.74
CA ALA A 34 -0.19 -20.20 -1.31
C ALA A 34 -1.30 -21.21 -0.98
N LEU A 35 -2.37 -21.23 -1.79
CA LEU A 35 -3.50 -22.17 -1.65
C LEU A 35 -3.17 -23.57 -2.21
N ASN A 36 -2.31 -23.65 -3.22
CA ASN A 36 -2.05 -24.89 -3.96
C ASN A 36 -0.71 -25.55 -3.63
N THR A 37 0.21 -24.84 -2.95
CA THR A 37 1.59 -25.29 -2.69
C THR A 37 2.09 -24.83 -1.31
N ASP A 38 3.39 -25.01 -1.01
CA ASP A 38 4.05 -24.57 0.22
C ASP A 38 4.45 -23.09 0.25
N GLY A 39 4.36 -22.38 -0.88
CA GLY A 39 4.63 -20.95 -1.01
C GLY A 39 5.68 -20.61 -2.08
N VAL A 40 6.14 -19.36 -2.07
CA VAL A 40 7.09 -18.84 -3.07
C VAL A 40 8.51 -18.73 -2.48
N PHE A 41 9.56 -19.14 -3.22
CA PHE A 41 10.99 -18.70 -3.12
C PHE A 41 12.01 -19.68 -3.76
N GLU A 42 12.11 -20.94 -3.30
CA GLU A 42 13.25 -21.87 -3.54
C GLU A 42 13.34 -22.50 -4.93
N VAL A 43 12.55 -22.00 -5.89
CA VAL A 43 12.56 -22.33 -7.32
C VAL A 43 12.76 -23.84 -7.58
N LYS A 44 11.83 -24.69 -7.16
CA LYS A 44 11.76 -26.11 -7.56
C LYS A 44 10.87 -26.31 -8.79
N MET A 45 9.88 -25.45 -8.94
CA MET A 45 9.08 -25.26 -10.15
C MET A 45 8.89 -23.77 -10.44
N ILE A 46 8.57 -23.43 -11.68
CA ILE A 46 8.40 -22.06 -12.15
C ILE A 46 6.97 -21.88 -12.67
N VAL A 47 6.32 -20.79 -12.29
CA VAL A 47 5.02 -20.35 -12.81
C VAL A 47 5.21 -19.07 -13.62
N MET A 48 4.81 -19.07 -14.88
CA MET A 48 4.92 -17.90 -15.76
C MET A 48 3.53 -17.42 -16.17
N LEU A 49 3.24 -16.15 -15.90
CA LEU A 49 2.04 -15.49 -16.40
C LEU A 49 2.42 -14.44 -17.44
N GLY A 50 2.22 -14.80 -18.71
CA GLY A 50 2.46 -13.94 -19.87
C GLY A 50 1.21 -13.19 -20.28
N GLU A 51 1.34 -12.32 -21.28
CA GLU A 51 0.24 -11.54 -21.83
C GLU A 51 0.30 -11.55 -23.37
N VAL A 52 -0.81 -11.18 -24.00
CA VAL A 52 -0.84 -10.82 -25.42
C VAL A 52 0.13 -9.67 -25.70
N GLY A 53 0.77 -9.68 -26.88
CA GLY A 53 1.71 -8.63 -27.29
C GLY A 53 3.17 -8.93 -26.98
N GLY A 54 4.07 -8.57 -27.89
CA GLY A 54 5.51 -8.82 -27.78
C GLY A 54 5.91 -10.30 -27.86
N VAL A 55 7.20 -10.58 -27.67
CA VAL A 55 7.83 -11.89 -27.98
C VAL A 55 8.69 -12.47 -26.85
N GLU A 56 8.55 -11.96 -25.63
CA GLU A 56 9.43 -12.34 -24.51
C GLU A 56 9.22 -13.79 -24.08
N GLU A 57 8.01 -14.32 -24.19
CA GLU A 57 7.68 -15.72 -23.85
C GLU A 57 8.44 -16.72 -24.73
N TYR A 58 8.76 -16.34 -25.98
CA TYR A 58 9.60 -17.16 -26.85
C TYR A 58 11.05 -17.29 -26.38
N LYS A 59 11.55 -16.32 -25.60
CA LYS A 59 12.88 -16.43 -24.98
C LYS A 59 12.89 -17.51 -23.91
N LEU A 60 11.77 -17.70 -23.19
CA LEU A 60 11.61 -18.82 -22.25
C LEU A 60 11.57 -20.15 -22.99
N ILE A 61 10.77 -20.24 -24.07
CA ILE A 61 10.73 -21.43 -24.93
C ILE A 61 12.13 -21.81 -25.43
N LYS A 62 12.89 -20.82 -25.93
CA LYS A 62 14.28 -21.04 -26.35
C LYS A 62 15.16 -21.51 -25.18
N ALA A 63 15.02 -20.91 -23.99
CA ALA A 63 15.80 -21.31 -22.82
C ALA A 63 15.47 -22.72 -22.32
N MET A 64 14.22 -23.17 -22.48
CA MET A 64 13.79 -24.55 -22.21
C MET A 64 14.41 -25.52 -23.24
N GLY A 65 14.33 -25.18 -24.53
CA GLY A 65 14.92 -25.99 -25.61
C GLY A 65 16.45 -26.09 -25.53
N ASP A 66 17.12 -25.03 -25.11
CA ASP A 66 18.58 -24.99 -24.92
C ASP A 66 19.03 -25.72 -23.63
N GLY A 67 18.11 -26.21 -22.79
CA GLY A 67 18.44 -26.85 -21.50
C GLY A 67 18.98 -25.87 -20.45
N ARG A 68 18.76 -24.56 -20.62
CA ARG A 68 19.08 -23.53 -19.61
C ARG A 68 18.02 -23.48 -18.51
N VAL A 69 16.79 -23.86 -18.83
CA VAL A 69 15.67 -24.00 -17.90
C VAL A 69 15.22 -25.47 -17.88
N ASN A 70 15.65 -26.21 -16.85
CA ASN A 70 15.38 -27.65 -16.70
C ASN A 70 14.33 -27.96 -15.64
N LYS A 71 13.83 -26.94 -14.94
CA LYS A 71 12.81 -27.09 -13.90
C LYS A 71 11.43 -27.11 -14.55
N PRO A 72 10.44 -27.82 -13.98
CA PRO A 72 9.07 -27.79 -14.48
C PRO A 72 8.54 -26.35 -14.56
N VAL A 73 8.01 -25.99 -15.72
CA VAL A 73 7.42 -24.68 -15.99
C VAL A 73 5.93 -24.84 -16.22
N VAL A 74 5.12 -24.22 -15.36
CA VAL A 74 3.69 -24.01 -15.61
C VAL A 74 3.54 -22.62 -16.21
N ALA A 75 2.93 -22.48 -17.39
CA ALA A 75 2.85 -21.21 -18.08
C ALA A 75 1.46 -20.95 -18.64
N TRP A 76 1.03 -19.69 -18.59
CA TRP A 76 -0.20 -19.24 -19.23
C TRP A 76 -0.08 -17.80 -19.71
N CYS A 77 -0.41 -17.55 -20.97
CA CYS A 77 -0.53 -16.21 -21.53
C CYS A 77 -2.00 -15.78 -21.51
N ILE A 78 -2.28 -14.68 -20.80
CA ILE A 78 -3.61 -14.06 -20.76
C ILE A 78 -3.87 -13.20 -22.00
N GLY A 79 -5.13 -12.83 -22.25
CA GLY A 79 -5.51 -12.03 -23.42
C GLY A 79 -5.98 -12.85 -24.63
N THR A 80 -6.46 -14.09 -24.41
CA THR A 80 -7.06 -14.94 -25.46
C THR A 80 -8.29 -14.31 -26.10
N CYS A 81 -8.98 -13.41 -25.38
CA CYS A 81 -10.12 -12.65 -25.91
C CYS A 81 -9.75 -11.65 -27.02
N ALA A 82 -8.47 -11.30 -27.19
CA ALA A 82 -8.03 -10.35 -28.23
C ALA A 82 -8.49 -10.77 -29.64
N LYS A 83 -8.54 -12.08 -29.91
CA LYS A 83 -9.00 -12.64 -31.19
C LYS A 83 -10.51 -12.49 -31.45
N MET A 84 -11.30 -12.28 -30.39
CA MET A 84 -12.75 -12.12 -30.52
C MET A 84 -13.13 -10.71 -30.97
N PHE A 85 -12.19 -9.76 -30.95
CA PHE A 85 -12.40 -8.40 -31.42
C PHE A 85 -11.95 -8.27 -32.88
N THR A 86 -12.74 -7.54 -33.67
CA THR A 86 -12.45 -7.31 -35.10
C THR A 86 -11.45 -6.18 -35.35
N SER A 87 -11.13 -5.41 -34.32
CA SER A 87 -10.20 -4.29 -34.34
C SER A 87 -9.05 -4.55 -33.38
N GLU A 88 -7.88 -4.00 -33.67
CA GLU A 88 -6.75 -4.01 -32.74
C GLU A 88 -7.15 -3.30 -31.44
N VAL A 89 -7.12 -4.04 -30.33
CA VAL A 89 -7.44 -3.52 -28.99
C VAL A 89 -6.15 -3.44 -28.20
N GLN A 90 -5.77 -2.23 -27.82
CA GLN A 90 -4.75 -2.00 -26.80
C GLN A 90 -5.37 -2.30 -25.43
N PHE A 91 -4.94 -3.37 -24.79
CA PHE A 91 -5.29 -3.63 -23.39
C PHE A 91 -4.47 -2.72 -22.47
N GLY A 92 -4.94 -2.51 -21.24
CA GLY A 92 -4.49 -1.43 -20.35
C GLY A 92 -2.98 -1.35 -20.08
N HIS A 93 -2.20 -2.43 -20.27
CA HIS A 93 -0.73 -2.37 -20.25
C HIS A 93 -0.21 -1.84 -21.59
N ALA A 94 0.75 -0.90 -21.57
CA ALA A 94 1.27 -0.26 -22.79
C ALA A 94 1.82 -1.22 -23.87
N GLY A 95 2.18 -2.47 -23.51
CA GLY A 95 2.63 -3.51 -24.43
C GLY A 95 1.60 -4.59 -24.76
N ALA A 96 0.38 -4.51 -24.23
CA ALA A 96 -0.65 -5.51 -24.41
C ALA A 96 -1.49 -5.26 -25.67
N CYS A 97 -0.80 -5.26 -26.81
CA CYS A 97 -1.39 -5.22 -28.15
C CYS A 97 -0.64 -6.22 -29.02
N ALA A 98 -1.38 -7.05 -29.77
CA ALA A 98 -0.79 -7.96 -30.73
C ALA A 98 -0.71 -7.27 -32.09
N ASN A 99 0.51 -6.97 -32.54
CA ASN A 99 0.73 -6.36 -33.86
C ASN A 99 0.90 -7.42 -34.97
N ALA A 100 1.05 -8.69 -34.57
CA ALA A 100 1.16 -9.83 -35.46
C ALA A 100 0.50 -11.06 -34.82
N ASP A 101 0.08 -12.04 -35.63
CA ASP A 101 -0.56 -13.27 -35.15
C ASP A 101 0.33 -14.05 -34.16
N THR A 102 1.65 -13.96 -34.32
CA THR A 102 2.63 -14.56 -33.41
C THR A 102 2.64 -13.95 -32.01
N GLU A 103 2.11 -12.73 -31.84
CA GLU A 103 2.04 -12.06 -30.55
C GLU A 103 0.73 -12.39 -29.80
N THR A 104 -0.18 -13.15 -30.42
CA THR A 104 -1.44 -13.55 -29.81
C THR A 104 -1.23 -14.55 -28.67
N ALA A 105 -2.03 -14.43 -27.62
CA ALA A 105 -1.94 -15.31 -26.45
C ALA A 105 -2.14 -16.80 -26.80
N GLU A 106 -3.05 -17.10 -27.74
CA GLU A 106 -3.31 -18.48 -28.20
C GLU A 106 -2.07 -19.12 -28.84
N VAL A 107 -1.40 -18.40 -29.74
CA VAL A 107 -0.20 -18.91 -30.43
C VAL A 107 0.95 -19.07 -29.44
N LYS A 108 1.12 -18.14 -28.50
CA LYS A 108 2.11 -18.27 -27.42
C LYS A 108 1.82 -19.48 -26.52
N ASN A 109 0.57 -19.68 -26.11
CA ASN A 109 0.16 -20.82 -25.29
C ASN A 109 0.44 -22.14 -26.01
N LYS A 110 0.10 -22.22 -27.30
CA LYS A 110 0.41 -23.39 -28.13
C LYS A 110 1.93 -23.66 -28.19
N ALA A 111 2.72 -22.62 -28.45
CA ALA A 111 4.17 -22.74 -28.53
C ALA A 111 4.81 -23.16 -27.19
N LEU A 112 4.27 -22.70 -26.06
CA LEU A 112 4.70 -23.12 -24.72
C LEU A 112 4.38 -24.61 -24.48
N THR A 113 3.19 -25.07 -24.86
CA THR A 113 2.82 -26.49 -24.79
C THR A 113 3.74 -27.35 -25.65
N ASP A 114 4.00 -26.93 -26.90
CA ASP A 114 4.87 -27.66 -27.83
C ASP A 114 6.33 -27.72 -27.33
N ALA A 115 6.75 -26.75 -26.52
CA ALA A 115 8.07 -26.71 -25.86
C ALA A 115 8.15 -27.56 -24.57
N GLY A 116 7.05 -28.19 -24.15
CA GLY A 116 6.99 -29.03 -22.95
C GLY A 116 6.65 -28.30 -21.65
N ALA A 117 6.17 -27.05 -21.72
CA ALA A 117 5.60 -26.39 -20.53
C ALA A 117 4.20 -26.96 -20.21
N TYR A 118 3.83 -26.93 -18.94
CA TYR A 118 2.48 -27.26 -18.49
C TYR A 118 1.58 -26.03 -18.72
N VAL A 119 0.67 -26.12 -19.68
CA VAL A 119 -0.23 -25.01 -20.05
C VAL A 119 -1.68 -25.42 -19.79
N PRO A 120 -2.45 -24.70 -18.96
CA PRO A 120 -3.85 -25.01 -18.69
C PRO A 120 -4.74 -24.62 -19.89
N ARG A 121 -6.02 -25.01 -19.89
CA ARG A 121 -6.95 -24.60 -20.96
C ARG A 121 -7.52 -23.19 -20.75
N SER A 122 -7.60 -22.76 -19.49
CA SER A 122 -8.03 -21.43 -19.08
C SER A 122 -7.28 -20.97 -17.84
N PHE A 123 -7.41 -19.69 -17.50
CA PHE A 123 -6.81 -19.15 -16.28
C PHE A 123 -7.38 -19.79 -15.01
N ASP A 124 -8.65 -20.18 -15.00
CA ASP A 124 -9.31 -20.81 -13.84
C ASP A 124 -8.70 -22.18 -13.49
N GLU A 125 -8.19 -22.90 -14.49
CA GLU A 125 -7.51 -24.19 -14.30
C GLU A 125 -6.06 -24.05 -13.82
N LEU A 126 -5.48 -22.84 -13.82
CA LEU A 126 -4.07 -22.61 -13.49
C LEU A 126 -3.72 -23.12 -12.09
N GLY A 127 -4.56 -22.83 -11.09
CA GLY A 127 -4.32 -23.29 -9.70
C GLY A 127 -4.29 -24.81 -9.59
N HIS A 128 -5.23 -25.49 -10.26
CA HIS A 128 -5.28 -26.95 -10.29
C HIS A 128 -4.03 -27.56 -10.94
N LEU A 129 -3.58 -27.01 -12.06
CA LEU A 129 -2.38 -27.49 -12.75
C LEU A 129 -1.10 -27.25 -11.94
N ILE A 130 -1.00 -26.10 -11.25
CA ILE A 130 0.11 -25.82 -10.32
C ILE A 130 0.15 -26.88 -9.22
N LYS A 131 -1.01 -27.18 -8.62
CA LYS A 131 -1.12 -28.20 -7.57
C LYS A 131 -0.69 -29.58 -8.08
N GLU A 132 -1.13 -29.98 -9.26
CA GLU A 132 -0.79 -31.27 -9.85
C GLU A 132 0.73 -31.42 -10.07
N VAL A 133 1.39 -30.38 -10.62
CA VAL A 133 2.84 -30.40 -10.83
C VAL A 133 3.59 -30.39 -9.50
N TYR A 134 3.11 -29.62 -8.52
CA TYR A 134 3.68 -29.60 -7.18
C TYR A 134 3.60 -30.97 -6.49
N GLU A 135 2.44 -31.62 -6.53
CA GLU A 135 2.23 -32.95 -5.94
C GLU A 135 3.12 -34.01 -6.60
N LYS A 136 3.30 -33.97 -7.93
CA LYS A 136 4.27 -34.82 -8.63
C LYS A 136 5.68 -34.64 -8.08
N LEU A 137 6.12 -33.39 -7.90
CA LEU A 137 7.45 -33.10 -7.36
C LEU A 137 7.63 -33.49 -5.89
N VAL A 138 6.57 -33.46 -5.10
CA VAL A 138 6.56 -33.98 -3.72
C VAL A 138 6.68 -35.50 -3.73
N ASN A 139 5.92 -36.18 -4.58
CA ASN A 139 5.96 -37.64 -4.72
C ASN A 139 7.32 -38.15 -5.23
N ASP A 140 7.95 -37.40 -6.12
CA ASP A 140 9.31 -37.68 -6.62
C ASP A 140 10.40 -37.37 -5.57
N GLY A 141 10.03 -36.79 -4.42
CA GLY A 141 10.97 -36.38 -3.36
C GLY A 141 11.81 -35.14 -3.70
N THR A 142 11.53 -34.47 -4.82
CA THR A 142 12.22 -33.23 -5.22
C THR A 142 11.85 -32.06 -4.30
N ILE A 143 10.59 -32.03 -3.86
CA ILE A 143 10.08 -31.07 -2.88
C ILE A 143 9.78 -31.83 -1.59
N VAL A 144 10.36 -31.36 -0.48
CA VAL A 144 10.04 -31.86 0.86
C VAL A 144 9.33 -30.73 1.62
N PRO A 145 7.98 -30.80 1.78
CA PRO A 145 7.23 -29.74 2.43
C PRO A 145 7.71 -29.53 3.87
N ARG A 146 7.95 -28.27 4.24
CA ARG A 146 8.31 -27.90 5.61
C ARG A 146 7.07 -27.76 6.50
N PRO A 147 7.18 -28.04 7.81
CA PRO A 147 6.12 -27.73 8.77
C PRO A 147 5.76 -26.24 8.77
N GLU A 148 4.49 -25.94 9.01
CA GLU A 148 4.00 -24.57 9.09
C GLU A 148 4.50 -23.89 10.37
N GLU A 149 5.29 -22.82 10.24
CA GLU A 149 5.69 -21.96 11.37
C GLU A 149 4.64 -20.87 11.61
N ALA A 150 4.38 -20.55 12.88
CA ALA A 150 3.46 -19.47 13.22
C ALA A 150 4.03 -18.11 12.75
N PRO A 151 3.22 -17.26 12.11
CA PRO A 151 3.70 -15.97 11.63
C PRO A 151 4.07 -15.04 12.80
N PRO A 152 5.04 -14.13 12.61
CA PRO A 152 5.36 -13.12 13.60
C PRO A 152 4.16 -12.20 13.84
N THR A 153 3.86 -11.93 15.11
CA THR A 153 2.75 -11.03 15.47
C THR A 153 3.16 -9.58 15.23
N VAL A 154 2.38 -8.85 14.43
CA VAL A 154 2.56 -7.41 14.24
C VAL A 154 1.40 -6.68 14.92
N PRO A 155 1.66 -5.63 15.72
CA PRO A 155 0.59 -4.83 16.33
C PRO A 155 -0.34 -4.23 15.27
N MET A 156 -1.64 -4.23 15.56
CA MET A 156 -2.63 -3.66 14.68
C MET A 156 -2.46 -2.14 14.55
N ASP A 157 -2.54 -1.63 13.32
CA ASP A 157 -2.45 -0.19 13.07
C ASP A 157 -3.62 0.56 13.70
N TYR A 158 -3.31 1.67 14.37
CA TYR A 158 -4.29 2.46 15.10
C TYR A 158 -5.35 3.10 14.20
N ALA A 159 -4.96 3.59 13.02
CA ALA A 159 -5.89 4.21 12.08
C ALA A 159 -6.85 3.17 11.50
N TRP A 160 -6.36 1.97 11.21
CA TRP A 160 -7.20 0.84 10.82
C TRP A 160 -8.16 0.41 11.94
N ALA A 161 -7.66 0.27 13.17
CA ALA A 161 -8.48 -0.12 14.32
C ALA A 161 -9.59 0.91 14.60
N ARG A 162 -9.30 2.21 14.44
CA ARG A 162 -10.29 3.28 14.57
C ARG A 162 -11.32 3.25 13.44
N ALA A 163 -10.88 3.07 12.19
CA ALA A 163 -11.79 3.01 11.05
C ALA A 163 -12.76 1.82 11.12
N ASN A 164 -12.29 0.68 11.65
CA ASN A 164 -13.08 -0.54 11.81
C ASN A 164 -13.74 -0.67 13.20
N ARG A 165 -13.73 0.39 14.02
CA ARG A 165 -14.35 0.46 15.36
C ARG A 165 -13.84 -0.59 16.36
N VAL A 166 -12.62 -1.06 16.16
CA VAL A 166 -11.88 -1.96 17.07
C VAL A 166 -11.15 -1.17 18.17
N ALA A 167 -10.90 0.13 17.94
CA ALA A 167 -10.34 1.05 18.92
C ALA A 167 -11.03 2.42 18.87
N ALA A 168 -11.24 3.03 20.05
CA ALA A 168 -11.76 4.40 20.18
C ALA A 168 -10.68 5.35 20.72
N SER A 169 -10.42 6.48 20.07
CA SER A 169 -9.73 7.63 20.68
C SER A 169 -10.73 8.52 21.40
N VAL A 170 -10.39 8.94 22.61
CA VAL A 170 -10.92 10.21 23.15
C VAL A 170 -10.23 11.34 22.39
N THR A 171 -10.98 12.21 21.72
CA THR A 171 -10.42 13.36 21.02
C THR A 171 -9.90 14.38 22.04
N GLY A 172 -8.57 14.47 22.15
CA GLY A 172 -7.92 15.60 22.81
C GLY A 172 -7.93 16.82 21.88
N ILE A 173 -8.70 17.85 22.27
CA ILE A 173 -8.69 19.22 21.73
C ILE A 173 -9.25 19.38 20.29
N GLY A 174 -10.39 20.07 20.20
CA GLY A 174 -10.83 20.95 19.10
C GLY A 174 -10.72 20.45 17.65
N HIS A 175 -11.86 20.05 17.07
CA HIS A 175 -12.02 19.64 15.67
C HIS A 175 -11.83 20.82 14.68
N SER A 176 -10.83 20.80 13.79
CA SER A 176 -10.86 21.61 12.54
C SER A 176 -9.93 21.11 11.42
N LEU A 177 -9.93 19.83 11.05
CA LEU A 177 -9.23 19.39 9.84
C LEU A 177 -10.00 18.27 9.13
N ARG A 178 -11.02 18.62 8.34
CA ARG A 178 -11.36 17.96 7.07
C ARG A 178 -12.45 18.71 6.31
N GLN A 179 -12.11 18.99 5.05
CA GLN A 179 -12.91 19.37 3.89
C GLN A 179 -13.72 20.68 3.93
N SER A 180 -13.39 21.53 2.94
CA SER A 180 -13.98 22.83 2.58
C SER A 180 -13.89 23.93 3.65
N VAL A 181 -12.83 24.75 3.57
CA VAL A 181 -12.96 26.14 4.01
C VAL A 181 -13.79 26.85 2.94
N ASN A 182 -15.11 26.96 3.16
CA ASN A 182 -15.95 27.81 2.32
C ASN A 182 -15.73 29.27 2.76
N ILE A 183 -14.62 29.87 2.30
CA ILE A 183 -14.39 31.30 2.45
C ILE A 183 -15.32 31.98 1.45
N ARG A 184 -16.39 32.63 1.93
CA ARG A 184 -17.13 33.59 1.10
C ARG A 184 -16.13 34.67 0.64
N PRO A 185 -16.13 35.08 -0.64
CA PRO A 185 -15.21 36.11 -1.08
C PRO A 185 -15.65 37.44 -0.46
N TYR A 186 -15.00 37.82 0.63
CA TYR A 186 -15.06 39.18 1.14
C TYR A 186 -13.67 39.77 0.93
N GLY A 187 -13.58 40.74 0.02
CA GLY A 187 -12.32 41.33 -0.42
C GLY A 187 -11.70 42.21 0.67
N ASP A 188 -10.90 41.61 1.54
CA ASP A 188 -9.86 42.33 2.31
C ASP A 188 -8.82 41.32 2.85
N THR A 189 -7.55 41.51 2.49
CA THR A 189 -6.45 40.58 2.78
C THR A 189 -5.91 40.65 4.21
N ARG A 190 -6.54 41.42 5.11
CA ARG A 190 -6.03 41.67 6.49
C ARG A 190 -6.76 40.97 7.63
N GLN A 191 -7.72 40.07 7.36
CA GLN A 191 -8.57 39.48 8.43
C GLN A 191 -8.34 38.01 8.87
N PRO A 192 -7.37 37.20 8.39
CA PRO A 192 -7.34 35.79 8.80
C PRO A 192 -6.84 35.55 10.24
N VAL A 193 -6.23 36.53 10.91
CA VAL A 193 -5.66 36.34 12.25
C VAL A 193 -6.72 36.47 13.36
N PHE A 194 -7.84 37.16 13.11
CA PHE A 194 -8.81 37.51 14.17
C PHE A 194 -10.01 36.57 14.30
N ALA A 195 -10.34 35.77 13.30
CA ALA A 195 -11.55 34.95 13.31
C ALA A 195 -11.50 33.74 14.28
N ARG A 196 -10.32 33.32 14.72
CA ARG A 196 -10.15 32.07 15.51
C ARG A 196 -10.46 32.22 17.01
N TRP A 197 -10.43 33.44 17.55
CA TRP A 197 -10.52 33.68 19.00
C TRP A 197 -11.86 34.29 19.46
N HIS A 198 -12.80 34.52 18.53
CA HIS A 198 -13.96 35.38 18.78
C HIS A 198 -15.23 34.66 19.24
N TRP A 199 -15.18 33.37 19.61
CA TRP A 199 -16.41 32.66 20.01
C TRP A 199 -16.79 32.80 21.49
N SER A 200 -15.92 33.34 22.36
CA SER A 200 -16.25 33.55 23.79
C SER A 200 -15.36 34.61 24.45
N MET A 201 -15.19 35.77 23.82
CA MET A 201 -14.40 36.87 24.41
C MET A 201 -15.32 38.06 24.70
N PRO A 202 -15.44 38.53 25.96
CA PRO A 202 -16.20 39.72 26.29
C PRO A 202 -15.63 40.95 25.56
N ASP A 203 -16.51 41.86 25.11
CA ASP A 203 -16.15 42.98 24.21
C ASP A 203 -15.01 43.88 24.70
N HIS A 204 -14.80 43.99 26.02
CA HIS A 204 -13.73 44.79 26.61
C HIS A 204 -12.32 44.20 26.37
N LEU A 205 -12.18 42.88 26.21
CA LEU A 205 -10.90 42.22 25.92
C LEU A 205 -10.51 42.34 24.45
N ALA A 206 -11.51 42.40 23.56
CA ALA A 206 -11.28 42.55 22.12
C ALA A 206 -10.84 43.98 21.72
N SER A 207 -11.08 45.00 22.56
CA SER A 207 -10.61 46.37 22.32
C SER A 207 -9.13 46.54 22.69
N VAL A 208 -8.67 45.89 23.77
CA VAL A 208 -7.27 45.93 24.24
C VAL A 208 -6.32 45.25 23.25
N ILE A 209 -6.72 44.12 22.66
CA ILE A 209 -5.89 43.41 21.66
C ILE A 209 -5.80 44.21 20.35
N ARG A 210 -6.86 44.95 19.98
CA ARG A 210 -6.84 45.87 18.84
C ARG A 210 -5.92 47.07 19.05
N SER A 211 -5.83 47.62 20.27
CA SER A 211 -4.90 48.72 20.54
C SER A 211 -3.44 48.27 20.53
N LEU A 212 -3.15 47.04 20.98
CA LEU A 212 -1.79 46.47 20.95
C LEU A 212 -1.29 46.13 19.54
N SER A 213 -2.21 45.94 18.58
CA SER A 213 -1.88 45.57 17.20
C SER A 213 -1.63 46.79 16.30
N GLY A 214 -1.83 48.03 16.80
CA GLY A 214 -1.75 49.27 16.03
C GLY A 214 -0.37 49.92 15.92
N ASP A 215 0.61 49.54 16.74
CA ASP A 215 1.82 50.37 16.94
C ASP A 215 3.15 49.80 16.40
N ASN A 216 3.14 48.72 15.62
CA ASN A 216 4.39 48.16 15.06
C ASN A 216 4.52 48.30 13.54
N THR A 217 4.24 49.49 13.00
CA THR A 217 4.70 49.87 11.66
C THR A 217 5.79 50.93 11.74
N GLY A 218 7.04 50.48 11.66
CA GLY A 218 8.18 51.33 11.32
C GLY A 218 9.33 51.19 12.30
N HIS A 219 10.28 50.29 12.01
CA HIS A 219 11.71 50.61 12.11
C HIS A 219 12.51 49.65 11.21
N ASP A 220 13.40 50.28 10.44
CA ASP A 220 14.32 49.74 9.45
C ASP A 220 15.21 48.62 10.03
N MET A 221 15.33 47.52 9.28
CA MET A 221 16.14 46.36 9.63
C MET A 221 17.51 46.46 8.94
N THR A 222 18.49 47.07 9.61
CA THR A 222 19.90 46.81 9.33
C THR A 222 20.57 46.19 10.56
N GLY A 223 20.91 44.91 10.45
CA GLY A 223 21.96 44.27 11.25
C GLY A 223 21.53 43.51 12.51
N THR A 224 22.18 42.35 12.68
CA THR A 224 22.39 41.55 13.91
C THR A 224 21.30 40.58 14.43
N SER A 225 21.49 39.32 14.00
CA SER A 225 21.47 38.02 14.73
C SER A 225 20.27 37.51 15.54
N PRO A 226 19.96 36.19 15.45
CA PRO A 226 18.76 35.57 16.02
C PRO A 226 18.96 35.14 17.48
N GLY A 227 18.02 35.48 18.35
CA GLY A 227 17.85 34.76 19.62
C GLY A 227 17.45 35.63 20.80
N THR A 228 16.19 36.08 20.88
CA THR A 228 15.54 36.38 22.16
C THR A 228 14.01 36.43 22.00
N LEU A 229 13.33 35.28 21.97
CA LEU A 229 11.84 35.24 21.95
C LEU A 229 11.30 33.94 22.58
N ILE A 230 11.98 33.40 23.60
CA ILE A 230 11.53 32.20 24.34
C ILE A 230 11.38 32.41 25.86
N THR A 231 11.73 33.58 26.40
CA THR A 231 11.77 33.76 27.87
C THR A 231 10.51 34.32 28.52
N ASP A 232 9.55 34.93 27.80
CA ASP A 232 8.43 35.62 28.45
C ASP A 232 7.09 34.87 28.52
N LEU A 233 6.93 33.72 27.85
CA LEU A 233 5.69 32.94 27.96
C LEU A 233 5.65 31.95 29.13
N ARG A 234 6.78 31.73 29.81
CA ARG A 234 6.87 30.75 30.91
C ARG A 234 6.46 31.33 32.26
N LEU A 235 6.44 32.65 32.43
CA LEU A 235 6.05 33.32 33.68
C LEU A 235 4.54 33.56 33.84
N CYS A 236 3.75 33.43 32.76
CA CYS A 236 2.31 33.70 32.82
C CYS A 236 1.47 32.46 33.14
N ILE A 237 1.98 31.25 32.87
CA ILE A 237 1.26 29.98 33.11
C ILE A 237 1.38 29.50 34.57
N ASP A 238 2.51 29.74 35.23
CA ASP A 238 2.73 29.28 36.62
C ASP A 238 1.92 30.06 37.68
N ARG A 239 1.35 31.23 37.32
CA ARG A 239 0.52 32.04 38.24
C ARG A 239 -0.97 31.69 38.23
N HIS A 240 -1.42 30.76 37.38
CA HIS A 240 -2.83 30.34 37.32
C HIS A 240 -3.09 28.92 37.81
N LEU A 241 -2.04 28.13 38.09
CA LEU A 241 -2.18 26.78 38.65
C LEU A 241 -2.08 26.71 40.19
N THR A 242 -1.75 27.81 40.87
CA THR A 242 -1.61 27.85 42.34
C THR A 242 -2.83 28.37 43.12
N SER A 243 -3.97 28.68 42.46
CA SER A 243 -5.17 29.19 43.14
C SER A 243 -6.32 28.18 43.31
N ARG A 244 -6.13 26.89 43.00
CA ARG A 244 -7.15 25.84 43.15
C ARG A 244 -6.67 24.57 43.86
N SER A 245 -5.99 24.71 44.99
CA SER A 245 -5.89 23.63 45.97
C SER A 245 -5.67 24.22 47.36
N GLY A 246 -6.74 24.40 48.12
CA GLY A 246 -6.70 24.98 49.46
C GLY A 246 -8.07 24.99 50.11
N HIS A 247 -8.66 23.81 50.35
CA HIS A 247 -9.57 23.66 51.48
C HIS A 247 -9.03 22.59 52.43
N ASP A 248 -8.60 23.09 53.57
CA ASP A 248 -8.01 22.47 54.75
C ASP A 248 -9.05 21.66 55.56
N MET A 249 -8.67 20.48 56.03
CA MET A 249 -9.24 19.82 57.22
C MET A 249 -8.13 19.08 57.97
N THR A 250 -7.51 19.82 58.88
CA THR A 250 -6.76 19.45 60.08
C THR A 250 -7.01 18.04 60.64
N GLY A 251 -5.91 17.36 61.00
CA GLY A 251 -5.92 16.15 61.81
C GLY A 251 -5.98 16.43 63.32
N ARG A 252 -6.55 15.47 64.05
CA ARG A 252 -6.21 15.19 65.45
C ARG A 252 -6.05 13.68 65.61
N SER A 253 -4.96 13.36 66.31
CA SER A 253 -4.62 12.17 67.09
C SER A 253 -5.80 11.41 67.67
#